data_AF-A0A1D2MX53-F1
#
_entry.id   AF-A0A1D2MX53-F1
#
_cell.length_a   1.000
_cell.length_b   1.000
_cell.length_c   1.000
_cell.angle_alpha   90.00
_cell.angle_beta   90.00
_cell.angle_gamma   90.00
#
_symmetry.space_group_name_H-M   'P 1'
#
loop_
_entity.id
_entity.type
_entity.pdbx_description
1 polymer ?
#
loop_
_entity_poly.entity_id
_entity_poly.type
_entity_poly.pdbx_seq_one_letter_code
_entity_poly.pdbx_strand_id
1 'polypeptide(L)'
;MGAPEMFISRGSTINLTCIVEHSPEPPSNILWTHNNQEINYDSPRGGVSVITEKGDVTVSYLLIQKARPSDSGIYSCSPSNAIAQEITVHVLNGK
;
A
#
# COMPACT_ATOMS: atom_id res chain seq x y z
N MET A 1 -14.15 -12.88 9.68
CA MET A 1 -13.00 -12.05 10.10
C MET A 1 -12.72 -11.11 8.94
N GLY A 2 -12.84 -9.79 9.13
CA GLY A 2 -12.68 -8.79 8.07
C GLY A 2 -11.22 -8.43 7.83
N ALA A 3 -10.93 -7.77 6.70
CA ALA A 3 -9.63 -7.18 6.43
C ALA A 3 -9.25 -6.16 7.53
N PRO A 4 -7.96 -5.99 7.86
CA PRO A 4 -7.51 -4.99 8.81
C PRO A 4 -7.91 -3.57 8.38
N GLU A 5 -8.05 -2.67 9.36
CA GLU A 5 -8.41 -1.27 9.13
C GLU A 5 -7.34 -0.34 9.72
N MET A 6 -7.10 0.79 9.05
CA MET A 6 -6.20 1.86 9.48
C MET A 6 -6.90 3.20 9.40
N PHE A 7 -6.76 4.03 10.44
CA PHE A 7 -7.32 5.39 10.50
C PHE A 7 -6.18 6.40 10.55
N ILE A 8 -6.18 7.37 9.65
CA ILE A 8 -5.15 8.41 9.57
C ILE A 8 -5.75 9.81 9.44
N SER A 9 -5.04 10.84 9.88
CA SER A 9 -5.51 12.22 9.76
C SER A 9 -5.22 12.80 8.38
N ARG A 10 -6.13 13.63 7.86
CA ARG A 10 -5.89 14.42 6.65
C ARG A 10 -4.56 15.18 6.76
N GLY A 11 -3.78 15.14 5.68
CA GLY A 11 -2.48 15.80 5.59
C GLY A 11 -1.31 14.97 6.14
N SER A 12 -1.56 13.85 6.84
CA SER A 12 -0.50 12.94 7.26
C SER A 12 0.05 12.13 6.07
N THR A 13 1.02 11.25 6.36
CA THR A 13 1.54 10.28 5.39
C THR A 13 0.93 8.91 5.67
N ILE A 14 0.37 8.26 4.65
CA ILE A 14 0.04 6.83 4.70
C ILE A 14 1.33 6.08 4.39
N ASN A 15 1.68 5.11 5.25
CA ASN A 15 2.78 4.19 5.03
C ASN A 15 2.24 2.77 5.18
N LEU A 16 2.03 2.09 4.06
CA LEU A 16 1.66 0.68 4.04
C LEU A 16 2.90 -0.16 3.77
N THR A 17 3.15 -1.14 4.63
CA THR A 17 4.27 -2.06 4.49
C THR A 17 3.73 -3.45 4.17
N CYS A 18 4.20 -4.02 3.08
CA CYS A 18 3.93 -5.39 2.66
C CYS A 18 5.21 -6.21 2.82
N ILE A 19 5.14 -7.25 3.65
CA ILE A 19 6.28 -8.11 3.96
C ILE A 19 5.97 -9.49 3.36
N VAL A 20 6.82 -9.95 2.45
CA VAL A 20 6.74 -11.27 1.83
C VAL A 20 7.78 -12.16 2.48
N GLU A 21 7.32 -13.00 3.40
CA GLU A 21 8.13 -13.99 4.11
C GLU A 21 7.83 -15.40 3.57
N HIS A 22 8.73 -16.35 3.82
CA HIS A 22 8.56 -17.77 3.50
C HIS A 22 8.32 -18.11 2.02
N SER A 23 8.68 -17.20 1.09
CA SER A 23 8.71 -17.51 -0.34
C SER A 23 9.99 -18.25 -0.71
N PRO A 24 9.95 -19.33 -1.53
CA PRO A 24 11.15 -20.03 -2.00
C PRO A 24 12.12 -19.13 -2.79
N GLU A 25 11.59 -18.09 -3.43
CA GLU A 25 12.36 -17.09 -4.17
C GLU A 25 11.73 -15.69 -4.01
N PRO A 26 12.51 -14.60 -4.12
CA PRO A 26 11.95 -13.24 -4.09
C PRO A 26 10.97 -13.00 -5.25
N PRO A 27 9.84 -12.29 -5.04
CA PRO A 27 8.91 -11.96 -6.11
C PRO A 27 9.59 -11.12 -7.21
N SER A 28 9.24 -11.41 -8.47
CA SER A 28 9.64 -10.57 -9.61
C SER A 28 9.13 -9.14 -9.46
N ASN A 29 7.90 -8.98 -8.95
CA ASN A 29 7.23 -7.71 -8.73
C ASN A 29 6.21 -7.81 -7.59
N ILE A 30 5.91 -6.66 -7.00
CA ILE A 30 4.80 -6.46 -6.05
C ILE A 30 3.90 -5.37 -6.64
N LEU A 31 2.65 -5.71 -6.90
CA LEU A 31 1.64 -4.79 -7.42
C LEU A 31 0.83 -4.20 -6.27
N TRP A 32 0.73 -2.87 -6.23
CA TRP A 32 -0.18 -2.18 -5.32
C TRP A 32 -1.42 -1.70 -6.07
N THR A 33 -2.59 -1.97 -5.49
CA THR A 33 -3.87 -1.44 -5.99
C THR A 33 -4.60 -0.65 -4.92
N HIS A 34 -5.38 0.34 -5.35
CA HIS A 34 -6.34 1.09 -4.55
C HIS A 34 -7.72 0.93 -5.17
N ASN A 35 -8.68 0.39 -4.41
CA ASN A 35 -10.03 0.07 -4.86
C ASN A 35 -10.04 -0.73 -6.18
N ASN A 36 -9.21 -1.78 -6.25
CA ASN A 36 -9.04 -2.67 -7.40
C ASN A 36 -8.46 -2.01 -8.67
N GLN A 37 -7.91 -0.79 -8.54
CA GLN A 37 -7.19 -0.11 -9.62
C GLN A 37 -5.72 0.03 -9.28
N GLU A 38 -4.84 -0.21 -10.25
CA GLU A 38 -3.41 -0.01 -10.06
C GLU A 38 -3.11 1.44 -9.68
N ILE A 39 -2.23 1.62 -8.69
CA ILE A 39 -1.86 2.94 -8.21
C ILE A 39 -0.93 3.61 -9.23
N ASN A 40 -1.34 4.77 -9.74
CA ASN A 40 -0.49 5.59 -10.59
C ASN A 40 0.51 6.40 -9.75
N TYR A 41 1.78 5.99 -9.78
CA TYR A 41 2.88 6.67 -9.06
C TYR A 41 3.27 8.01 -9.68
N ASP A 42 3.03 8.20 -10.97
CA ASP A 42 3.31 9.45 -11.72
C ASP A 42 2.09 10.39 -11.76
N SER A 43 1.11 10.18 -10.88
CA SER A 43 -0.11 10.98 -10.89
C SER A 43 0.16 12.48 -10.62
N PRO A 44 -0.61 13.40 -11.22
CA PRO A 44 -0.46 14.84 -11.01
C PRO A 44 -0.58 15.30 -9.55
N ARG A 45 -1.10 14.45 -8.65
CA ARG A 45 -1.21 14.79 -7.23
C ARG A 45 0.16 14.85 -6.53
N GLY A 46 1.16 14.13 -7.05
CA GLY A 46 2.48 13.96 -6.46
C GLY A 46 2.46 13.24 -5.10
N GLY A 47 3.64 12.92 -4.57
CA GLY A 47 3.78 12.36 -3.23
C GLY A 47 3.29 10.91 -3.09
N VAL A 48 3.26 10.17 -4.20
CA VAL A 48 3.05 8.72 -4.21
C VAL A 48 4.38 8.07 -4.56
N SER A 49 4.85 7.14 -3.76
CA SER A 49 6.08 6.40 -4.08
C SER A 49 6.00 4.97 -3.58
N VAL A 50 6.61 4.06 -4.34
CA VAL A 50 6.82 2.68 -3.94
C VAL A 50 8.31 2.41 -3.83
N ILE A 51 8.70 1.77 -2.74
CA ILE A 51 10.07 1.31 -2.49
C ILE A 51 9.98 -0.19 -2.26
N THR A 52 10.73 -0.99 -3.00
CA THR A 52 10.76 -2.45 -2.81
C THR A 52 12.19 -2.89 -2.58
N GLU A 53 12.42 -3.48 -1.42
CA GLU A 53 13.69 -4.05 -0.98
C GLU A 53 13.61 -5.56 -1.14
N LYS A 54 14.43 -6.11 -2.06
CA LYS A 54 14.49 -7.55 -2.33
C LYS A 54 15.63 -8.19 -1.53
N GLY A 55 15.36 -9.33 -0.93
CA GLY A 55 16.30 -10.14 -0.17
C GLY A 55 15.66 -11.46 0.24
N ASP A 56 16.19 -12.13 1.27
CA ASP A 56 15.59 -13.35 1.85
C ASP A 56 14.14 -13.11 2.30
N VAL A 57 13.87 -11.89 2.77
CA VAL A 57 12.53 -11.33 2.96
C VAL A 57 12.41 -10.15 2.01
N THR A 58 11.33 -10.10 1.22
CA THR A 58 11.06 -8.96 0.36
C THR A 58 10.07 -8.02 1.04
N VAL A 59 10.43 -6.74 1.14
CA VAL A 59 9.61 -5.72 1.78
C VAL A 59 9.26 -4.63 0.77
N SER A 60 7.98 -4.31 0.64
CA SER A 60 7.49 -3.22 -0.21
C SER A 60 6.77 -2.17 0.63
N TYR A 61 7.14 -0.91 0.43
CA TYR A 61 6.55 0.25 1.08
C TYR A 61 5.75 1.05 0.05
N LEU A 62 4.47 1.27 0.31
CA LEU A 62 3.66 2.26 -0.40
C LEU A 62 3.53 3.50 0.50
N LEU A 63 4.05 4.62 0.01
CA LEU A 63 4.02 5.90 0.69
C LEU A 63 3.09 6.86 -0.06
N ILE A 64 2.12 7.43 0.66
CA ILE A 64 1.21 8.46 0.16
C ILE A 64 1.29 9.67 1.09
N GLN A 65 1.89 10.75 0.61
CA GLN A 65 2.02 11.99 1.35
C GLN A 65 0.75 12.85 1.24
N LYS A 66 0.55 13.74 2.24
CA LYS A 66 -0.54 14.73 2.27
C LYS A 66 -1.91 14.09 2.05
N ALA A 67 -2.21 13.08 2.86
CA ALA A 67 -3.41 12.26 2.74
C ALA A 67 -4.69 13.08 2.59
N ARG A 68 -5.55 12.68 1.66
CA ARG A 68 -6.84 13.30 1.33
C ARG A 68 -7.97 12.32 1.61
N PRO A 69 -9.21 12.80 1.83
CA PRO A 69 -10.36 11.90 1.96
C PRO A 69 -10.51 10.90 0.79
N SER A 70 -10.12 11.32 -0.43
CA SER A 70 -10.11 10.47 -1.64
C SER A 70 -9.08 9.34 -1.61
N ASP A 71 -8.07 9.42 -0.75
CA ASP A 71 -7.10 8.32 -0.54
C ASP A 71 -7.70 7.24 0.37
N SER A 72 -8.89 7.42 0.95
CA SER A 72 -9.57 6.34 1.67
C SER A 72 -9.97 5.22 0.72
N GLY A 73 -9.95 3.97 1.19
CA GLY A 73 -10.34 2.82 0.39
C GLY A 73 -9.55 1.57 0.74
N ILE A 74 -9.75 0.55 -0.09
CA ILE A 74 -9.08 -0.74 0.05
C ILE A 74 -7.75 -0.66 -0.69
N TYR A 75 -6.66 -0.93 0.02
CA TYR A 75 -5.34 -1.08 -0.55
C TYR A 75 -4.97 -2.57 -0.57
N SER A 76 -4.50 -3.06 -1.71
CA SER A 76 -4.03 -4.43 -1.86
C SER A 76 -2.55 -4.46 -2.24
N CYS A 77 -1.79 -5.34 -1.59
CA CYS A 77 -0.45 -5.73 -1.99
C CYS A 77 -0.50 -7.13 -2.63
N SER A 78 -0.09 -7.23 -3.89
CA SER A 78 -0.12 -8.47 -4.67
C SER A 78 1.29 -8.84 -5.18
N PRO A 79 2.06 -9.65 -4.44
CA PRO A 79 3.32 -10.23 -4.92
C PRO A 79 3.08 -11.24 -6.05
N SER A 80 4.04 -11.40 -6.96
CA SER A 80 3.89 -12.32 -8.11
C SER A 80 3.92 -13.82 -7.75
N ASN A 81 4.43 -14.20 -6.59
CA ASN A 81 4.58 -15.58 -6.14
C ASN A 81 4.00 -15.85 -4.74
N ALA A 82 3.13 -14.97 -4.24
CA ALA A 82 2.47 -15.13 -2.94
C ALA A 82 1.01 -14.65 -2.99
N ILE A 83 0.26 -14.92 -1.91
CA ILE A 83 -1.14 -14.52 -1.79
C ILE A 83 -1.23 -13.01 -1.54
N ALA A 84 -2.18 -12.35 -2.21
CA ALA A 84 -2.45 -10.93 -2.02
C ALA A 84 -3.07 -10.64 -0.65
N GLN A 85 -2.71 -9.50 -0.06
CA GLN A 85 -3.23 -9.06 1.24
C GLN A 85 -3.81 -7.65 1.14
N GLU A 86 -4.90 -7.41 1.86
CA GLU A 86 -5.68 -6.17 1.79
C GLU A 86 -5.77 -5.46 3.15
N ILE A 87 -5.89 -4.13 3.10
CA ILE A 87 -6.16 -3.27 4.26
C ILE A 87 -7.10 -2.13 3.85
N THR A 88 -8.05 -1.79 4.70
CA THR A 88 -8.92 -0.62 4.49
C THR A 88 -8.33 0.59 5.20
N VAL A 89 -8.07 1.67 4.46
CA VAL A 89 -7.57 2.93 5.02
C VAL A 89 -8.68 3.97 5.05
N HIS A 90 -8.81 4.65 6.18
CA HIS A 90 -9.78 5.72 6.44
C HIS A 90 -9.05 7.02 6.73
N VAL A 91 -9.20 8.03 5.86
CA VAL A 91 -8.64 9.37 6.07
C VAL A 91 -9.65 10.27 6.75
N LEU A 92 -9.39 10.60 8.01
CA LEU A 92 -10.23 11.41 8.87
C LEU A 92 -9.95 12.90 8.64
N ASN A 93 -11.00 13.68 8.39
CA ASN A 93 -10.90 15.14 8.49
C ASN A 93 -10.72 15.49 9.97
N GLY A 94 -9.58 16.07 10.33
CA GLY A 94 -9.41 16.69 11.64
C GLY A 94 -10.55 17.68 11.89
N LYS A 95 -11.09 17.67 13.10
CA LYS A 95 -12.17 18.57 13.52
C LYS A 95 -11.70 20.01 13.55
#